data_AF-A0A4Q3RJV6-F1
#
_entry.id   AF-A0A4Q3RJV6-F1
#
_cell.length_a   1.000
_cell.length_b   1.000
_cell.length_c   1.000
_cell.angle_alpha   90.00
_cell.angle_beta   90.00
_cell.angle_gamma   90.00
#
_symmetry.space_group_name_H-M   'P 1'
#
loop_
_entity.id
_entity.type
_entity.pdbx_description
1 polymer ?
#
loop_
_entity_poly.entity_id
_entity_poly.type
_entity_poly.pdbx_seq_one_letter_code
_entity_poly.pdbx_strand_id
1 'polypeptide(L)'
;MKKLIYTLIAACTVQYATAQELEKIVTKDYVDNLIKTLASDAMEGRRPGTPGIEKAATFIEGEFKAIGLKPLAGLKGFRQSFDKYQVKSQSVKVTVNGKAVADENVYISGVNSEKTNFDHTTGDGVIVLDTAKTFQAQVRALARGKKQLIIVPAKFAGDIKRQKSFGARPGTFDGKDMSKPTANVFVISDEGQAATFSVEGINT
;
A
#
# COMPACT_ATOMS: atom_id res chain seq x y z
N MET A 1 -56.02 28.73 -35.79
CA MET A 1 -54.63 29.05 -36.17
C MET A 1 -53.64 29.03 -35.00
N LYS A 2 -53.92 29.68 -33.84
CA LYS A 2 -53.01 29.68 -32.67
C LYS A 2 -52.67 28.28 -32.13
N LYS A 3 -53.64 27.36 -32.03
CA LYS A 3 -53.42 25.98 -31.54
C LYS A 3 -52.53 25.13 -32.47
N LEU A 4 -52.51 25.44 -33.77
CA LEU A 4 -51.69 24.76 -34.78
C LEU A 4 -50.21 25.16 -34.66
N ILE A 5 -49.96 26.43 -34.30
CA ILE A 5 -48.60 26.95 -34.09
C ILE A 5 -47.94 26.30 -32.86
N TYR A 6 -48.69 26.11 -31.76
CA TYR A 6 -48.16 25.44 -30.57
C TYR A 6 -47.86 23.96 -30.80
N THR A 7 -48.62 23.27 -31.66
CA THR A 7 -48.33 21.87 -32.03
C THR A 7 -47.10 21.76 -32.93
N LEU A 8 -46.91 22.71 -33.85
CA LEU A 8 -45.73 22.75 -34.72
C LEU A 8 -44.44 23.03 -33.93
N ILE A 9 -44.49 23.93 -32.94
CA ILE A 9 -43.34 24.25 -32.07
C ILE A 9 -42.97 23.04 -31.20
N ALA A 10 -43.97 22.34 -30.63
CA ALA A 10 -43.73 21.13 -29.84
C ALA A 10 -43.13 19.98 -30.70
N ALA A 11 -43.56 19.84 -31.95
CA ALA A 11 -43.00 18.86 -32.88
C ALA A 11 -41.54 19.16 -33.27
N CYS A 12 -41.18 20.45 -33.42
CA CYS A 12 -39.79 20.86 -33.66
C CYS A 12 -38.87 20.64 -32.46
N THR A 13 -39.37 20.77 -31.23
CA THR A 13 -38.52 20.55 -30.03
C THR A 13 -38.22 19.07 -29.75
N VAL A 14 -39.03 18.13 -30.23
CA VAL A 14 -38.80 16.68 -30.06
C VAL A 14 -37.65 16.17 -30.94
N GLN A 15 -37.31 16.88 -32.03
CA GLN A 15 -36.22 16.48 -32.93
C GLN A 15 -34.81 16.75 -32.38
N TYR A 16 -34.67 17.48 -31.28
CA TYR A 16 -33.37 17.74 -30.64
C TYR A 16 -33.03 16.78 -29.50
N ALA A 17 -33.90 15.79 -29.22
CA ALA A 17 -33.67 14.74 -28.25
C ALA A 17 -33.02 13.50 -28.91
N THR A 18 -31.99 13.69 -29.74
CA THR A 18 -31.10 12.56 -30.05
C THR A 18 -30.28 12.29 -28.79
N ALA A 19 -30.51 11.14 -28.17
CA ALA A 19 -29.52 10.55 -27.27
C ALA A 19 -28.16 10.57 -27.99
N GLN A 20 -27.15 11.21 -27.41
CA GLN A 20 -25.83 11.26 -28.01
C GLN A 20 -25.36 9.82 -28.27
N GLU A 21 -25.13 9.47 -29.54
CA GLU A 21 -24.54 8.18 -29.92
C GLU A 21 -23.12 8.10 -29.33
N LEU A 22 -22.98 7.47 -28.16
CA LEU A 22 -21.70 7.26 -27.50
C LEU A 22 -20.70 6.50 -28.40
N GLU A 23 -21.21 5.65 -29.30
CA GLU A 23 -20.43 4.90 -30.29
C GLU A 23 -19.63 5.79 -31.26
N LYS A 24 -20.02 7.06 -31.47
CA LYS A 24 -19.26 8.00 -32.31
C LYS A 24 -18.08 8.64 -31.57
N ILE A 25 -18.08 8.67 -30.23
CA ILE A 25 -17.05 9.34 -29.44
C ILE A 25 -15.97 8.34 -28.99
N VAL A 26 -16.35 7.11 -28.65
CA VAL A 26 -15.43 6.05 -28.24
C VAL A 26 -15.63 4.85 -29.16
N THR A 27 -14.70 4.65 -30.10
CA THR A 27 -14.74 3.53 -31.04
C THR A 27 -14.06 2.29 -30.47
N LYS A 28 -14.50 1.10 -30.89
CA LYS A 28 -13.87 -0.17 -30.52
C LYS A 28 -12.39 -0.19 -30.88
N ASP A 29 -12.04 0.29 -32.07
CA ASP A 29 -10.66 0.29 -32.57
C ASP A 29 -9.76 1.21 -31.74
N TYR A 30 -10.28 2.36 -31.28
CA TYR A 30 -9.54 3.24 -30.38
C TYR A 30 -9.21 2.54 -29.05
N VAL A 31 -10.21 1.92 -28.42
CA VAL A 31 -10.05 1.20 -27.15
C VAL A 31 -9.11 0.00 -27.30
N ASP A 32 -9.23 -0.76 -28.39
CA ASP A 32 -8.37 -1.91 -28.68
C ASP A 32 -6.91 -1.49 -28.83
N ASN A 33 -6.63 -0.41 -29.58
CA ASN A 33 -5.29 0.14 -29.73
C ASN A 33 -4.72 0.65 -28.38
N LEU A 34 -5.55 1.33 -27.58
CA LEU A 34 -5.13 1.83 -26.26
C LEU A 34 -4.72 0.68 -25.34
N ILE A 35 -5.54 -0.36 -25.24
CA ILE A 35 -5.27 -1.53 -24.40
C ILE A 35 -4.02 -2.27 -24.90
N LYS A 36 -3.92 -2.54 -26.21
CA LYS A 36 -2.78 -3.23 -26.80
C LYS A 36 -1.48 -2.48 -26.57
N THR A 37 -1.49 -1.16 -26.72
CA THR A 37 -0.30 -0.33 -26.49
C THR A 37 0.12 -0.38 -25.02
N LEU A 38 -0.82 -0.17 -24.10
CA LEU A 38 -0.55 -0.17 -22.66
C LEU A 38 -0.19 -1.54 -22.07
N ALA A 39 -0.61 -2.62 -22.72
CA ALA A 39 -0.30 -4.00 -22.34
C ALA A 39 0.86 -4.62 -23.14
N SER A 40 1.45 -3.87 -24.08
CA SER A 40 2.55 -4.36 -24.91
C SER A 40 3.85 -4.54 -24.12
N ASP A 41 4.72 -5.40 -24.63
CA ASP A 41 6.06 -5.62 -24.08
C ASP A 41 6.91 -4.33 -24.04
N ALA A 42 6.64 -3.37 -24.94
CA ALA A 42 7.32 -2.07 -24.95
C ALA A 42 7.13 -1.27 -23.66
N MET A 43 6.04 -1.54 -22.92
CA MET A 43 5.77 -0.95 -21.61
C MET A 43 6.49 -1.66 -20.47
N GLU A 44 7.15 -2.81 -20.69
CA GLU A 44 8.00 -3.53 -19.71
C GLU A 44 7.34 -3.84 -18.34
N GLY A 45 6.01 -3.75 -18.27
CA GLY A 45 5.24 -3.80 -17.04
C GLY A 45 5.07 -2.44 -16.35
N ARG A 46 3.97 -2.27 -15.62
CA ARG A 46 3.52 -0.96 -15.08
C ARG A 46 3.55 -0.93 -13.55
N ARG A 47 4.54 -1.58 -12.95
CA ARG A 47 4.74 -1.50 -11.49
C ARG A 47 5.20 -0.09 -11.12
N PRO A 48 4.67 0.55 -10.06
CA PRO A 48 5.16 1.85 -9.61
C PRO A 48 6.68 1.86 -9.40
N GLY A 49 7.35 2.96 -9.77
CA GLY A 49 8.81 3.11 -9.65
C GLY A 49 9.64 2.35 -10.69
N THR A 50 9.03 1.89 -11.79
CA THR A 50 9.75 1.25 -12.92
C THR A 50 9.78 2.15 -14.15
N PRO A 51 10.75 1.97 -15.08
CA PRO A 51 10.73 2.71 -16.35
C PRO A 51 9.44 2.51 -17.16
N GLY A 52 8.83 1.33 -17.06
CA GLY A 52 7.61 0.99 -17.76
C GLY A 52 6.38 1.80 -17.33
N ILE A 53 6.24 2.12 -16.03
CA ILE A 53 5.14 3.00 -15.59
C ILE A 53 5.33 4.43 -16.13
N GLU A 54 6.57 4.89 -16.30
CA GLU A 54 6.86 6.21 -16.87
C GLU A 54 6.50 6.31 -18.36
N LYS A 55 6.79 5.25 -19.12
CA LYS A 55 6.37 5.11 -20.52
C LYS A 55 4.84 5.14 -20.64
N ALA A 56 4.16 4.34 -19.82
CA ALA A 56 2.70 4.28 -19.82
C ALA A 56 2.05 5.62 -19.41
N ALA A 57 2.58 6.29 -18.38
CA ALA A 57 2.09 7.60 -17.94
C ALA A 57 2.26 8.65 -19.05
N THR A 58 3.39 8.62 -19.76
CA THR A 58 3.67 9.53 -20.89
C THR A 58 2.71 9.29 -22.06
N PHE A 59 2.43 8.03 -22.38
CA PHE A 59 1.45 7.67 -23.40
C PHE A 59 0.04 8.20 -23.05
N ILE A 60 -0.44 7.94 -21.83
CA ILE A 60 -1.76 8.41 -21.36
C ILE A 60 -1.81 9.95 -21.35
N GLU A 61 -0.73 10.62 -20.96
CA GLU A 61 -0.63 12.08 -21.03
C GLU A 61 -0.79 12.60 -22.47
N GLY A 62 -0.21 11.89 -23.44
CA GLY A 62 -0.39 12.16 -24.87
C GLY A 62 -1.85 12.02 -25.32
N GLU A 63 -2.51 10.93 -24.93
CA GLU A 63 -3.93 10.70 -25.21
C GLU A 63 -4.82 11.81 -24.63
N PHE A 64 -4.58 12.23 -23.39
CA PHE A 64 -5.29 13.35 -22.78
C PHE A 64 -5.11 14.67 -23.55
N LYS A 65 -3.89 14.96 -24.02
CA LYS A 65 -3.64 16.15 -24.85
C LYS A 65 -4.36 16.05 -26.19
N ALA A 66 -4.35 14.89 -26.82
CA ALA A 66 -4.96 14.66 -28.13
C ALA A 66 -6.48 14.91 -28.12
N ILE A 67 -7.16 14.53 -27.05
CA ILE A 67 -8.61 14.76 -26.88
C ILE A 67 -8.94 16.17 -26.35
N GLY A 68 -7.94 17.04 -26.16
CA GLY A 68 -8.12 18.40 -25.67
C GLY A 68 -8.42 18.52 -24.17
N LEU A 69 -8.14 17.50 -23.37
CA LEU A 69 -8.27 17.56 -21.92
C LEU A 69 -7.29 18.61 -21.38
N LYS A 70 -7.72 19.37 -20.38
CA LYS A 70 -6.87 20.36 -19.70
C LYS A 70 -6.38 19.79 -18.36
N PRO A 71 -5.14 20.10 -17.93
CA PRO A 71 -4.70 19.84 -16.56
C PRO A 71 -5.65 20.45 -15.53
N LEU A 72 -5.65 19.87 -14.33
CA LEU A 72 -6.36 20.48 -13.20
C LEU A 72 -5.77 21.86 -12.90
N ALA A 73 -6.63 22.77 -12.43
CA ALA A 73 -6.23 24.11 -12.05
C ALA A 73 -5.07 24.09 -11.04
N GLY A 74 -4.06 24.91 -11.29
CA GLY A 74 -2.85 24.98 -10.45
C GLY A 74 -1.77 23.95 -10.79
N LEU A 75 -2.03 22.98 -11.67
CA LEU A 75 -1.01 22.04 -12.15
C LEU A 75 -0.44 22.45 -13.51
N LYS A 76 0.86 22.21 -13.70
CA LYS A 76 1.55 22.45 -14.99
C LYS A 76 1.32 21.33 -16.02
N GLY A 77 0.74 20.21 -15.62
CA GLY A 77 0.52 19.03 -16.45
C GLY A 77 -0.45 18.05 -15.79
N PHE A 78 -0.57 16.85 -16.35
CA PHE A 78 -1.56 15.86 -15.92
C PHE A 78 -1.11 14.99 -14.73
N ARG A 79 0.15 15.13 -14.31
CA ARG A 79 0.76 14.29 -13.27
C ARG A 79 0.53 14.85 -11.88
N GLN A 80 0.13 13.97 -10.96
CA GLN A 80 0.01 14.24 -9.53
C GLN A 80 0.99 13.33 -8.78
N SER A 81 2.19 13.85 -8.53
CA SER A 81 3.26 13.09 -7.88
C SER A 81 3.08 13.07 -6.37
N PHE A 82 3.41 11.94 -5.75
CA PHE A 82 3.50 11.79 -4.31
C PHE A 82 4.61 10.79 -3.98
N ASP A 83 5.22 10.97 -2.81
CA ASP A 83 6.31 10.11 -2.36
C ASP A 83 5.79 8.87 -1.62
N LYS A 84 6.47 7.76 -1.84
CA LYS A 84 6.30 6.51 -1.11
C LYS A 84 7.67 6.04 -0.64
N TYR A 85 7.72 5.56 0.59
CA TYR A 85 8.93 5.05 1.21
C TYR A 85 8.88 3.54 1.28
N GLN A 86 10.00 2.89 1.00
CA GLN A 86 10.17 1.46 1.20
C GLN A 86 11.17 1.27 2.32
N VAL A 87 10.76 0.57 3.37
CA VAL A 87 11.62 0.30 4.53
C VAL A 87 11.72 -1.21 4.72
N LYS A 88 12.95 -1.70 4.68
CA LYS A 88 13.32 -3.09 4.89
C LYS A 88 14.13 -3.19 6.17
N SER A 89 13.77 -4.15 7.03
CA SER A 89 14.59 -4.43 8.20
C SER A 89 15.86 -5.16 7.80
N GLN A 90 17.01 -4.68 8.30
CA GLN A 90 18.32 -5.23 8.03
C GLN A 90 18.81 -6.10 9.19
N SER A 91 18.70 -5.60 10.43
CA SER A 91 19.00 -6.37 11.63
C SER A 91 18.17 -5.90 12.81
N VAL A 92 17.89 -6.82 13.73
CA VAL A 92 17.22 -6.54 14.99
C VAL A 92 17.84 -7.38 16.10
N LYS A 93 18.14 -6.75 17.23
CA LYS A 93 18.58 -7.39 18.46
C LYS A 93 17.51 -7.18 19.50
N VAL A 94 17.17 -8.26 20.21
CA VAL A 94 16.14 -8.22 21.24
C VAL A 94 16.68 -8.88 22.50
N THR A 95 16.48 -8.22 23.62
CA THR A 95 16.66 -8.81 24.95
C THR A 95 15.32 -8.84 25.67
N VAL A 96 15.04 -9.96 26.34
CA VAL A 96 13.84 -10.14 27.17
C VAL A 96 14.30 -10.62 28.54
N ASN A 97 13.87 -9.93 29.59
CA ASN A 97 14.24 -10.24 30.98
C ASN A 97 15.76 -10.36 31.19
N GLY A 98 16.54 -9.52 30.49
CA GLY A 98 18.02 -9.53 30.52
C GLY A 98 18.70 -10.62 29.70
N LYS A 99 17.95 -11.53 29.06
CA LYS A 99 18.49 -12.57 28.18
C LYS A 99 18.40 -12.16 26.72
N ALA A 100 19.48 -12.35 25.97
CA ALA A 100 19.46 -12.14 24.52
C ALA A 100 18.64 -13.23 23.83
N VAL A 101 17.79 -12.83 22.89
CA VAL A 101 17.02 -13.74 22.04
C VAL A 101 17.81 -14.00 20.77
N ALA A 102 17.95 -15.26 20.39
CA ALA A 102 18.61 -15.63 19.14
C ALA A 102 17.88 -15.03 17.93
N ASP A 103 18.63 -14.53 16.94
CA ASP A 103 18.06 -13.85 15.76
C ASP A 103 16.99 -14.71 15.09
N GLU A 104 17.23 -16.01 14.92
CA GLU A 104 16.29 -16.99 14.34
C GLU A 104 14.89 -16.99 15.00
N ASN A 105 14.82 -16.62 16.28
CA ASN A 105 13.58 -16.55 17.07
C ASN A 105 12.91 -15.16 17.06
N VAL A 106 13.50 -14.17 16.38
CA VAL A 106 13.00 -12.79 16.30
C VAL A 106 12.51 -12.45 14.91
N TYR A 107 11.26 -12.05 14.75
CA TYR A 107 10.75 -11.49 13.49
C TYR A 107 10.23 -10.08 13.71
N ILE A 108 10.52 -9.17 12.80
CA ILE A 108 10.07 -7.77 12.89
C ILE A 108 9.25 -7.40 11.67
N SER A 109 8.17 -6.64 11.89
CA SER A 109 7.29 -6.16 10.82
C SER A 109 6.77 -4.76 11.12
N GLY A 110 6.28 -4.10 10.07
CA GLY A 110 5.68 -2.78 10.18
C GLY A 110 6.69 -1.72 10.66
N VAL A 111 7.95 -1.84 10.25
CA VAL A 111 8.99 -0.86 10.58
C VAL A 111 9.04 0.22 9.52
N ASN A 112 9.08 1.47 9.95
CA ASN A 112 9.03 2.66 9.10
C ASN A 112 10.09 3.71 9.46
N SER A 113 11.18 3.32 10.12
CA SER A 113 12.27 4.21 10.50
C SER A 113 13.63 3.57 10.24
N GLU A 114 14.66 4.37 9.95
CA GLU A 114 16.02 3.85 9.73
C GLU A 114 16.59 3.13 10.97
N LYS A 115 16.22 3.62 12.16
CA LYS A 115 16.59 3.01 13.45
C LYS A 115 15.34 2.63 14.22
N THR A 116 15.35 1.44 14.82
CA THR A 116 14.29 0.96 15.69
C THR A 116 14.86 0.73 17.08
N ASN A 117 14.68 1.71 17.97
CA ASN A 117 15.16 1.62 19.35
C ASN A 117 13.98 1.87 20.29
N PHE A 118 13.61 0.87 21.08
CA PHE A 118 12.62 1.02 22.14
C PHE A 118 12.74 -0.11 23.18
N ASP A 119 12.19 0.13 24.36
CA ASP A 119 12.24 -0.77 25.51
C ASP A 119 10.88 -0.78 26.23
N HIS A 120 10.83 -1.44 27.38
CA HIS A 120 9.63 -1.52 28.23
C HIS A 120 9.08 -0.16 28.70
N THR A 121 9.89 0.93 28.66
CA THR A 121 9.45 2.27 29.08
C THR A 121 9.00 3.13 27.90
N THR A 122 9.57 2.90 26.72
CA THR A 122 9.36 3.71 25.51
C THR A 122 8.49 3.02 24.45
N GLY A 123 8.17 1.74 24.63
CA GLY A 123 7.26 0.95 23.81
C GLY A 123 5.80 1.05 24.25
N ASP A 124 4.90 0.65 23.36
CA ASP A 124 3.44 0.64 23.54
C ASP A 124 2.91 -0.66 24.21
N GLY A 125 3.80 -1.41 24.86
CA GLY A 125 3.46 -2.59 25.66
C GLY A 125 3.90 -3.93 25.06
N VAL A 126 3.56 -4.99 25.79
CA VAL A 126 3.84 -6.39 25.45
C VAL A 126 2.53 -7.14 25.22
N ILE A 127 2.44 -7.89 24.13
CA ILE A 127 1.30 -8.76 23.81
C ILE A 127 1.79 -10.20 23.80
N VAL A 128 1.04 -11.12 24.43
CA VAL A 128 1.32 -12.55 24.37
C VAL A 128 0.27 -13.20 23.48
N LEU A 129 0.70 -13.98 22.49
CA LEU A 129 -0.25 -14.65 21.61
C LEU A 129 -0.96 -15.80 22.33
N ASP A 130 -2.27 -15.86 22.13
CA ASP A 130 -3.15 -16.90 22.63
C ASP A 130 -3.01 -18.17 21.78
N THR A 131 -2.69 -19.30 22.42
CA THR A 131 -2.50 -20.58 21.75
C THR A 131 -3.80 -21.21 21.25
N ALA A 132 -4.96 -20.76 21.74
CA ALA A 132 -6.28 -21.20 21.29
C ALA A 132 -6.70 -20.55 19.95
N LYS A 133 -6.12 -19.38 19.62
CA LYS A 133 -6.42 -18.64 18.38
C LYS A 133 -5.38 -18.92 17.31
N THR A 134 -5.73 -18.68 16.04
CA THR A 134 -4.77 -18.82 14.95
C THR A 134 -3.76 -17.67 14.95
N PHE A 135 -2.51 -17.93 14.57
CA PHE A 135 -1.46 -16.91 14.45
C PHE A 135 -1.92 -15.75 13.55
N GLN A 136 -2.49 -16.08 12.39
CA GLN A 136 -2.89 -15.09 11.40
C GLN A 136 -4.00 -14.15 11.89
N ALA A 137 -5.00 -14.65 12.62
CA ALA A 137 -6.07 -13.81 13.15
C ALA A 137 -5.53 -12.79 14.15
N GLN A 138 -4.61 -13.22 15.02
CA GLN A 138 -4.00 -12.37 16.03
C GLN A 138 -3.08 -11.32 15.41
N VAL A 139 -2.20 -11.71 14.49
CA VAL A 139 -1.32 -10.77 13.77
C VAL A 139 -2.11 -9.71 13.01
N ARG A 140 -3.23 -10.09 12.37
CA ARG A 140 -4.11 -9.14 11.68
C ARG A 140 -4.80 -8.16 12.63
N ALA A 141 -5.09 -8.59 13.86
CA ALA A 141 -5.74 -7.78 14.89
C ALA A 141 -4.76 -6.85 15.64
N LEU A 142 -3.44 -7.03 15.47
CA LEU A 142 -2.45 -6.14 16.09
C LEU A 142 -2.67 -4.71 15.62
N ALA A 143 -2.63 -3.79 16.59
CA ALA A 143 -2.72 -2.37 16.30
C ALA A 143 -1.56 -1.96 15.39
N ARG A 144 -1.91 -1.33 14.26
CA ARG A 144 -0.95 -0.62 13.40
C ARG A 144 -0.49 0.65 14.13
N GLY A 145 0.69 1.16 13.80
CA GLY A 145 1.14 2.44 14.35
C GLY A 145 1.82 2.36 15.72
N LYS A 146 2.13 1.17 16.24
CA LYS A 146 2.73 0.96 17.56
C LYS A 146 4.15 0.42 17.49
N LYS A 147 4.91 0.62 18.57
CA LYS A 147 6.18 -0.02 18.92
C LYS A 147 5.92 -1.04 20.03
N GLN A 148 5.71 -2.30 19.69
CA GLN A 148 5.30 -3.31 20.68
C GLN A 148 6.08 -4.61 20.53
N LEU A 149 6.27 -5.28 21.66
CA LEU A 149 6.85 -6.62 21.73
C LEU A 149 5.71 -7.65 21.72
N ILE A 150 5.80 -8.66 20.86
CA ILE A 150 4.85 -9.75 20.77
C ILE A 150 5.56 -11.04 21.16
N ILE A 151 5.17 -11.62 22.28
CA ILE A 151 5.64 -12.93 22.70
C ILE A 151 4.83 -14.00 21.98
N VAL A 152 5.55 -14.88 21.31
CA VAL A 152 5.02 -15.94 20.45
C VAL A 152 5.33 -17.29 21.10
N PRO A 153 4.30 -18.02 21.59
CA PRO A 153 4.49 -19.37 22.09
C PRO A 153 5.11 -20.30 21.05
N ALA A 154 5.90 -21.29 21.48
CA ALA A 154 6.60 -22.23 20.60
C ALA A 154 5.70 -22.93 19.56
N LYS A 155 4.40 -23.10 19.87
CA LYS A 155 3.37 -23.61 18.94
C LYS A 155 3.36 -22.89 17.58
N PHE A 156 3.69 -21.59 17.55
CA PHE A 156 3.69 -20.77 16.33
C PHE A 156 5.09 -20.52 15.77
N ALA A 157 6.11 -21.23 16.24
CA ALA A 157 7.48 -21.04 15.74
C ALA A 157 7.60 -21.31 14.23
N GLY A 158 6.84 -22.27 13.70
CA GLY A 158 6.75 -22.53 12.26
C GLY A 158 6.18 -21.36 11.47
N ASP A 159 5.24 -20.61 12.04
CA ASP A 159 4.68 -19.41 11.40
C ASP A 159 5.73 -18.30 11.30
N ILE A 160 6.51 -18.08 12.37
CA ILE A 160 7.60 -17.09 12.38
C ILE A 160 8.69 -17.45 11.36
N LYS A 161 9.12 -18.73 11.32
CA LYS A 161 10.09 -19.21 10.31
C LYS A 161 9.58 -18.97 8.88
N ARG A 162 8.29 -19.23 8.64
CA ARG A 162 7.66 -18.98 7.34
C ARG A 162 7.60 -17.48 7.00
N GLN A 163 7.32 -16.61 7.96
CA GLN A 163 7.34 -15.15 7.72
C GLN A 163 8.74 -14.65 7.35
N LYS A 164 9.77 -15.21 8.00
CA LYS A 164 11.17 -14.90 7.68
C LYS A 164 11.60 -15.41 6.30
N SER A 165 11.19 -16.62 5.92
CA SER A 165 11.60 -17.22 4.65
C SER A 165 11.09 -16.49 3.42
N PHE A 166 10.01 -15.71 3.54
CA PHE A 166 9.54 -14.86 2.45
C PHE A 166 10.45 -13.66 2.15
N GLY A 167 11.55 -13.51 2.90
CA GLY A 167 12.38 -12.31 2.94
C GLY A 167 11.56 -11.16 3.52
N ALA A 168 12.16 -10.31 4.35
CA ALA A 168 11.49 -9.08 4.77
C ALA A 168 11.23 -8.22 3.53
N ARG A 169 10.07 -8.40 2.89
CA ARG A 169 9.62 -7.51 1.82
C ARG A 169 9.56 -6.13 2.44
N PRO A 170 10.13 -5.11 1.78
CA PRO A 170 10.07 -3.77 2.32
C PRO A 170 8.61 -3.37 2.54
N GLY A 171 8.31 -2.86 3.72
CA GLY A 171 7.04 -2.19 3.98
C GLY A 171 6.98 -0.92 3.13
N THR A 172 5.83 -0.65 2.51
CA THR A 172 5.62 0.60 1.76
C THR A 172 4.78 1.56 2.59
N PHE A 173 5.26 2.78 2.76
CA PHE A 173 4.68 3.79 3.66
C PHE A 173 4.45 5.11 2.94
N ASP A 174 3.41 5.85 3.38
CA ASP A 174 3.24 7.25 3.00
C ASP A 174 4.20 8.14 3.79
N GLY A 175 4.55 9.31 3.24
CA GLY A 175 5.40 10.27 3.95
C GLY A 175 4.85 10.69 5.31
N LYS A 176 3.53 10.77 5.47
CA LYS A 176 2.89 11.04 6.78
C LYS A 176 3.20 9.95 7.81
N ASP A 177 3.30 8.69 7.38
CA ASP A 177 3.51 7.55 8.27
C ASP A 177 4.97 7.51 8.76
N MET A 178 5.92 8.05 7.99
CA MET A 178 7.34 8.10 8.35
C MET A 178 7.63 9.00 9.58
N SER A 179 6.71 9.89 9.95
CA SER A 179 6.88 10.82 11.08
C SER A 179 6.80 10.17 12.46
N LYS A 180 6.20 8.98 12.57
CA LYS A 180 5.99 8.25 13.83
C LYS A 180 6.58 6.86 13.70
N PRO A 181 7.72 6.57 14.35
CA PRO A 181 8.33 5.25 14.30
C PRO A 181 7.43 4.15 14.88
N THR A 182 7.39 3.01 14.20
CA THR A 182 6.55 1.85 14.51
C THR A 182 7.38 0.59 14.35
N ALA A 183 7.04 -0.45 15.12
CA ALA A 183 7.67 -1.76 15.04
C ALA A 183 6.84 -2.79 15.79
N ASN A 184 6.48 -3.88 15.12
CA ASN A 184 5.95 -5.08 15.75
C ASN A 184 7.07 -6.12 15.80
N VAL A 185 7.59 -6.39 17.01
CA VAL A 185 8.72 -7.30 17.21
C VAL A 185 8.20 -8.58 17.84
N PHE A 186 8.20 -9.65 17.06
CA PHE A 186 7.78 -10.99 17.45
C PHE A 186 8.98 -11.76 17.99
N VAL A 187 8.84 -12.33 19.18
CA VAL A 187 9.86 -13.14 19.84
C VAL A 187 9.27 -14.50 20.18
N ILE A 188 9.86 -15.57 19.66
CA ILE A 188 9.52 -16.93 20.09
C ILE A 188 10.08 -17.13 21.49
N SER A 189 9.19 -17.35 22.46
CA SER A 189 9.56 -17.62 23.86
C SER A 189 8.46 -18.41 24.56
N ASP A 190 8.88 -19.28 25.49
CA ASP A 190 7.98 -19.98 26.40
C ASP A 190 7.69 -19.15 27.67
N GLU A 191 8.35 -18.00 27.83
CA GLU A 191 8.10 -17.07 28.93
C GLU A 191 6.74 -16.38 28.73
N GLY A 192 5.79 -16.60 29.63
CA GLY A 192 4.43 -16.04 29.53
C GLY A 192 4.34 -14.53 29.79
N GLN A 193 5.44 -13.87 30.19
CA GLN A 193 5.51 -12.42 30.42
C GLN A 193 6.93 -11.89 30.14
N ALA A 194 7.03 -10.67 29.61
CA ALA A 194 8.28 -9.92 29.48
C ALA A 194 8.21 -8.68 30.38
N ALA A 195 8.78 -8.76 31.59
CA ALA A 195 8.78 -7.65 32.54
C ALA A 195 9.74 -6.54 32.11
N THR A 196 10.89 -6.92 31.55
CA THR A 196 11.84 -6.00 30.92
C THR A 196 12.18 -6.47 29.52
N PHE A 197 12.38 -5.53 28.60
CA PHE A 197 12.88 -5.83 27.26
C PHE A 197 13.59 -4.62 26.66
N SER A 198 14.46 -4.88 25.69
CA SER A 198 15.06 -3.87 24.80
C SER A 198 15.08 -4.38 23.36
N VAL A 199 14.83 -3.48 22.42
CA VAL A 199 14.87 -3.71 20.98
C VAL A 199 15.78 -2.65 20.36
N GLU A 200 16.76 -3.12 19.59
CA GLU A 200 17.63 -2.29 18.77
C GLU A 200 17.68 -2.83 17.34
N GLY A 201 17.42 -1.99 16.35
CA GLY A 201 17.37 -2.42 14.96
C GLY A 201 17.82 -1.35 13.97
N ILE A 202 18.32 -1.82 12.84
CA ILE A 202 18.76 -1.00 11.70
C ILE A 202 17.94 -1.42 10.48
N ASN A 203 17.46 -0.44 9.73
CA ASN A 203 16.59 -0.62 8.58
C ASN A 203 17.02 0.30 7.43
N THR A 204 16.70 -0.09 6.20
CA THR A 204 17.07 0.60 4.95
C THR A 204 15.86 0.79 4.06
#